data_AF-A0A971UF54-F1
#
_entry.id   AF-A0A971UF54-F1
#
_cell.length_a   1.000
_cell.length_b   1.000
_cell.length_c   1.000
_cell.angle_alpha   90.00
_cell.angle_beta   90.00
_cell.angle_gamma   90.00
#
_symmetry.space_group_name_H-M   'P 1'
#
loop_
_entity.id
_entity.type
_entity.pdbx_description
1 polymer ?
#
loop_
_entity_poly.entity_id
_entity_poly.type
_entity_poly.pdbx_seq_one_letter_code
_entity_poly.pdbx_strand_id
1 'polypeptide(L)'
;MALNPSMRSQWEADEAYQPTLHRQLAELETVRTNVARMSAEQQAHWCGELQHIVQSHSNPVLRAACVNTLARFSIPAANEPLTLAMKDADSAVRIAACRAWGQRGGKEGTQLLAATLGSDSDMDVRLAAARELRRFSDPIAYEALGLALQENDPALQYRALESLREASGKDYGTDLQAWQQFAQGQDPGPEYTPSLAERLRALF
;
A
#
# COMPACT_ATOMS: atom_id res chain seq x y z
N MET A 1 37.36 8.41 6.60
CA MET A 1 38.15 8.42 5.36
C MET A 1 37.57 9.51 4.47
N ALA A 2 38.27 10.64 4.32
CA ALA A 2 37.73 11.82 3.61
C ALA A 2 37.87 11.64 2.09
N LEU A 3 36.79 11.87 1.35
CA LEU A 3 36.77 11.81 -0.12
C LEU A 3 37.70 12.87 -0.72
N ASN A 4 38.37 12.50 -1.81
CA ASN A 4 39.33 13.34 -2.54
C ASN A 4 38.67 14.65 -3.04
N PRO A 5 39.28 15.83 -2.83
CA PRO A 5 38.78 17.13 -3.28
C PRO A 5 38.38 17.21 -4.75
N SER A 6 39.05 16.51 -5.67
CA SER A 6 38.71 16.50 -7.09
C SER A 6 37.39 15.77 -7.38
N MET A 7 37.05 14.75 -6.59
CA MET A 7 35.79 14.02 -6.70
C MET A 7 34.61 14.84 -6.19
N ARG A 8 34.82 15.68 -5.17
CA ARG A 8 33.79 16.63 -4.69
C ARG A 8 33.47 17.69 -5.74
N SER A 9 34.49 18.26 -6.38
CA SER A 9 34.29 19.25 -7.44
C SER A 9 33.62 18.66 -8.69
N GLN A 10 33.89 17.39 -9.02
CA GLN A 10 33.18 16.68 -10.09
C GLN A 10 31.71 16.39 -9.72
N TRP A 11 31.42 16.02 -8.47
CA TRP A 11 30.03 15.84 -8.01
C TRP A 11 29.22 17.14 -7.97
N GLU A 12 29.84 18.25 -7.55
CA GLU A 12 29.21 19.58 -7.58
C GLU A 12 28.93 20.06 -9.01
N ALA A 13 29.76 19.66 -9.99
CA ALA A 13 29.55 19.95 -11.41
C ALA A 13 28.47 19.06 -12.05
N ASP A 14 28.37 17.79 -11.65
CA ASP A 14 27.30 16.88 -12.08
C ASP A 14 25.93 17.28 -11.48
N GLU A 15 25.91 17.89 -10.28
CA GLU A 15 24.72 18.52 -9.69
C GLU A 15 24.18 19.72 -10.49
N ALA A 16 24.94 20.28 -11.44
CA ALA A 16 24.53 21.45 -12.21
C ALA A 16 23.45 21.17 -13.28
N TYR A 17 23.14 19.89 -13.58
CA TYR A 17 22.23 19.53 -14.68
C TYR A 17 20.89 18.91 -14.23
N GLN A 18 20.87 18.15 -13.13
CA GLN A 18 19.66 17.60 -12.49
C GLN A 18 19.94 17.37 -10.99
N PRO A 19 18.97 17.57 -10.08
CA PRO A 19 19.14 17.14 -8.69
C PRO A 19 19.35 15.63 -8.62
N THR A 20 20.29 15.18 -7.79
CA THR A 20 20.54 13.75 -7.58
C THR A 20 19.30 13.07 -6.96
N LEU A 21 19.13 11.75 -7.20
CA LEU A 21 18.05 10.98 -6.60
C LEU A 21 18.01 11.13 -5.07
N HIS A 22 19.17 11.12 -4.41
CA HIS A 22 19.26 11.34 -2.96
C HIS A 22 18.66 12.70 -2.54
N ARG A 23 18.97 13.77 -3.28
CA ARG A 23 18.43 15.10 -3.03
C ARG A 23 16.92 15.17 -3.28
N GLN A 24 16.44 14.57 -4.37
CA GLN A 24 15.01 14.48 -4.66
C GLN A 24 14.25 13.72 -3.57
N LEU A 25 14.79 12.61 -3.08
CA LEU A 25 14.19 11.84 -1.98
C LEU A 25 14.18 12.63 -0.66
N ALA A 26 15.24 13.39 -0.36
CA ALA A 26 15.29 14.25 0.82
C ALA A 26 14.28 15.41 0.76
N GLU A 27 14.07 15.98 -0.43
CA GLU A 27 13.03 16.98 -0.66
C GLU A 27 11.63 16.40 -0.46
N LEU A 28 11.35 15.22 -1.03
CA LEU A 28 10.08 14.52 -0.81
C LEU A 28 9.84 14.20 0.67
N GLU A 29 10.88 13.82 1.42
CA GLU A 29 10.76 13.63 2.88
C GLU A 29 10.40 14.94 3.58
N THR A 30 11.03 16.04 3.19
CA THR A 30 10.73 17.38 3.74
C THR A 30 9.29 17.77 3.46
N VAL A 31 8.79 17.57 2.24
CA VAL A 31 7.38 17.78 1.89
C VAL A 31 6.50 16.91 2.78
N ARG A 32 6.83 15.62 2.89
CA ARG A 32 6.08 14.63 3.65
C ARG A 32 5.93 15.01 5.12
N THR A 33 7.01 15.40 5.79
CA THR A 33 6.99 15.82 7.20
C THR A 33 6.20 17.11 7.44
N ASN A 34 6.15 18.00 6.46
CA ASN A 34 5.50 19.31 6.57
C ASN A 34 4.03 19.32 6.13
N VAL A 35 3.48 18.23 5.57
CA VAL A 35 2.09 18.18 5.07
C VAL A 35 1.06 18.70 6.08
N ALA A 36 1.21 18.37 7.35
CA ALA A 36 0.29 18.80 8.41
C ALA A 36 0.24 20.33 8.61
N ARG A 37 1.25 21.06 8.12
CA ARG A 37 1.35 22.52 8.18
C ARG A 37 1.00 23.19 6.85
N MET A 38 0.79 22.42 5.77
CA MET A 38 0.51 22.94 4.45
C MET A 38 -0.96 23.33 4.31
N SER A 39 -1.21 24.47 3.68
CA SER A 39 -2.56 24.84 3.21
C SER A 39 -3.03 23.88 2.10
N ALA A 40 -4.34 23.86 1.84
CA ALA A 40 -4.89 23.08 0.73
C ALA A 40 -4.31 23.51 -0.63
N GLU A 41 -4.03 24.80 -0.82
CA GLU A 41 -3.39 25.35 -2.02
C GLU A 41 -1.96 24.85 -2.18
N GLN A 42 -1.18 24.81 -1.10
CA GLN A 42 0.17 24.26 -1.11
C GLN A 42 0.17 22.77 -1.42
N GLN A 43 -0.74 22.00 -0.81
CA GLN A 43 -0.91 20.59 -1.13
C GLN A 43 -1.33 20.39 -2.59
N ALA A 44 -2.22 21.22 -3.13
CA ALA A 44 -2.66 21.14 -4.52
C ALA A 44 -1.52 21.45 -5.51
N HIS A 45 -0.69 22.45 -5.20
CA HIS A 45 0.50 22.75 -5.99
C HIS A 45 1.45 21.55 -6.03
N TRP A 46 1.84 21.01 -4.87
CA TRP A 46 2.67 19.80 -4.81
C TRP A 46 2.00 18.61 -5.49
N CYS A 47 0.68 18.48 -5.42
CA CYS A 47 -0.04 17.39 -6.06
C CYS A 47 0.19 17.39 -7.58
N GLY A 48 0.13 18.56 -8.23
CA GLY A 48 0.41 18.70 -9.65
C GLY A 48 1.84 18.33 -10.03
N GLU A 49 2.82 18.83 -9.26
CA GLU A 49 4.25 18.52 -9.47
C GLU A 49 4.53 17.01 -9.32
N LEU A 50 4.04 16.41 -8.25
CA LEU A 50 4.22 14.99 -7.97
C LEU A 50 3.52 14.11 -9.00
N GLN A 51 2.32 14.49 -9.45
CA GLN A 51 1.62 13.79 -10.53
C GLN A 51 2.45 13.76 -11.81
N HIS A 52 3.04 14.90 -12.19
CA HIS A 52 3.89 14.96 -13.37
C HIS A 52 5.07 13.98 -13.26
N ILE A 53 5.77 13.94 -12.11
CA ILE A 53 6.89 13.03 -11.87
C ILE A 53 6.43 11.56 -11.93
N VAL A 54 5.28 11.24 -11.33
CA VAL A 54 4.70 9.88 -11.37
C VAL A 54 4.37 9.45 -12.81
N GLN A 55 4.02 10.37 -13.70
CA GLN A 55 3.66 10.01 -15.08
C GLN A 55 4.85 9.91 -16.03
N SER A 56 5.89 10.73 -15.83
CA SER A 56 6.94 10.94 -16.85
C SER A 56 8.33 10.47 -16.44
N HIS A 57 8.61 10.33 -15.14
CA HIS A 57 9.97 10.09 -14.67
C HIS A 57 10.40 8.63 -14.87
N SER A 58 11.59 8.40 -15.41
CA SER A 58 12.09 7.06 -15.72
C SER A 58 12.38 6.21 -14.48
N ASN A 59 12.82 6.84 -13.38
CA ASN A 59 13.20 6.14 -12.15
C ASN A 59 11.97 5.73 -11.30
N PRO A 60 11.67 4.43 -11.14
CA PRO A 60 10.53 3.93 -10.38
C PRO A 60 10.64 4.22 -8.87
N VAL A 61 11.86 4.29 -8.32
CA VAL A 61 12.06 4.62 -6.89
C VAL A 61 11.57 6.03 -6.60
N LEU A 62 11.85 6.98 -7.50
CA LEU A 62 11.35 8.35 -7.34
C LEU A 62 9.83 8.40 -7.51
N ARG A 63 9.27 7.70 -8.50
CA ARG A 63 7.81 7.64 -8.69
C ARG A 63 7.11 7.07 -7.46
N ALA A 64 7.61 5.97 -6.90
CA ALA A 64 7.07 5.37 -5.67
C ALA A 64 7.18 6.32 -4.46
N ALA A 65 8.28 7.07 -4.36
CA ALA A 65 8.43 8.09 -3.31
C ALA A 65 7.42 9.23 -3.47
N CYS A 66 7.13 9.68 -4.70
CA CYS A 66 6.08 10.66 -4.98
C CYS A 66 4.70 10.13 -4.57
N VAL A 67 4.37 8.88 -4.89
CA VAL A 67 3.12 8.21 -4.47
C VAL A 67 2.98 8.18 -2.95
N ASN A 68 4.05 7.82 -2.23
CA ASN A 68 4.05 7.83 -0.77
C ASN A 68 3.86 9.24 -0.17
N THR A 69 4.35 10.28 -0.85
CA THR A 69 4.12 11.66 -0.44
C THR A 69 2.68 12.10 -0.72
N LEU A 70 2.15 11.80 -1.91
CA LEU A 70 0.74 12.06 -2.29
C LEU A 70 -0.25 11.41 -1.32
N ALA A 71 0.06 10.21 -0.82
CA ALA A 71 -0.77 9.48 0.14
C ALA A 71 -1.08 10.30 1.40
N ARG A 72 -0.19 11.19 1.81
CA ARG A 72 -0.34 12.02 3.02
C ARG A 72 -1.19 13.27 2.80
N PHE A 73 -1.43 13.68 1.56
CA PHE A 73 -2.19 14.89 1.29
C PHE A 73 -3.67 14.66 1.60
N SER A 74 -4.27 15.53 2.40
CA SER A 74 -5.66 15.40 2.85
C SER A 74 -6.65 16.04 1.88
N ILE A 75 -6.26 16.24 0.61
CA ILE A 75 -7.09 16.84 -0.43
C ILE A 75 -7.61 15.76 -1.42
N PRO A 76 -8.82 15.91 -1.96
CA PRO A 76 -9.36 15.01 -2.97
C PRO A 76 -8.55 14.96 -4.26
N ALA A 77 -7.87 16.05 -4.62
CA ALA A 77 -7.03 16.12 -5.82
C ALA A 77 -5.90 15.07 -5.84
N ALA A 78 -5.49 14.54 -4.68
CA ALA A 78 -4.51 13.47 -4.59
C ALA A 78 -5.05 12.10 -5.06
N ASN A 79 -6.36 11.91 -5.20
CA ASN A 79 -6.93 10.62 -5.60
C ASN A 79 -6.54 10.24 -7.03
N GLU A 80 -6.62 11.18 -7.98
CA GLU A 80 -6.30 10.92 -9.39
C GLU A 80 -4.88 10.38 -9.61
N PRO A 81 -3.79 11.05 -9.13
CA PRO A 81 -2.45 10.52 -9.32
C PRO A 81 -2.22 9.19 -8.57
N LEU A 82 -2.90 8.95 -7.45
CA LEU A 82 -2.85 7.66 -6.77
C LEU A 82 -3.56 6.54 -7.54
N THR A 83 -4.69 6.83 -8.18
CA THR A 83 -5.39 5.89 -9.08
C THR A 83 -4.54 5.57 -10.30
N LEU A 84 -3.85 6.57 -10.87
CA LEU A 84 -2.92 6.35 -11.98
C LEU A 84 -1.74 5.45 -11.57
N ALA A 85 -1.19 5.64 -10.38
CA ALA A 85 -0.08 4.84 -9.86
C ALA A 85 -0.43 3.36 -9.67
N MET A 86 -1.72 3.00 -9.52
CA MET A 86 -2.17 1.60 -9.52
C MET A 86 -1.94 0.89 -10.87
N LYS A 87 -1.68 1.65 -11.94
CA LYS A 87 -1.44 1.13 -13.30
C LYS A 87 0.00 1.35 -13.78
N ASP A 88 0.91 1.72 -12.88
CA ASP A 88 2.32 1.93 -13.22
C ASP A 88 2.96 0.63 -13.73
N ALA A 89 3.87 0.74 -14.69
CA ALA A 89 4.58 -0.41 -15.25
C ALA A 89 5.43 -1.14 -14.21
N ASP A 90 5.94 -0.41 -13.20
CA ASP A 90 6.79 -0.94 -12.15
C ASP A 90 5.97 -1.37 -10.93
N SER A 91 6.18 -2.60 -10.46
CA SER A 91 5.42 -3.16 -9.34
C SER A 91 5.68 -2.47 -8.01
N ALA A 92 6.87 -1.88 -7.80
CA ALA A 92 7.14 -1.12 -6.58
C ALA A 92 6.27 0.14 -6.47
N VAL A 93 5.96 0.77 -7.61
CA VAL A 93 5.05 1.92 -7.66
C VAL A 93 3.61 1.47 -7.40
N ARG A 94 3.17 0.35 -7.99
CA ARG A 94 1.83 -0.21 -7.73
C ARG A 94 1.64 -0.64 -6.27
N ILE A 95 2.67 -1.21 -5.64
CA ILE A 95 2.68 -1.54 -4.20
C ILE A 95 2.55 -0.26 -3.36
N ALA A 96 3.27 0.82 -3.71
CA ALA A 96 3.14 2.10 -3.03
C ALA A 96 1.71 2.66 -3.16
N ALA A 97 1.09 2.52 -4.33
CA ALA A 97 -0.29 2.93 -4.57
C ALA A 97 -1.29 2.11 -3.74
N CYS A 98 -1.11 0.79 -3.61
CA CYS A 98 -1.92 -0.04 -2.72
C CYS A 98 -1.86 0.46 -1.28
N ARG A 99 -0.64 0.71 -0.77
CA ARG A 99 -0.44 1.26 0.59
C ARG A 99 -1.11 2.62 0.76
N ALA A 100 -1.02 3.49 -0.25
CA ALA A 100 -1.65 4.79 -0.23
C ALA A 100 -3.19 4.67 -0.10
N TRP A 101 -3.82 3.84 -0.93
CA TRP A 101 -5.27 3.61 -0.86
C TRP A 101 -5.69 2.95 0.45
N GLY A 102 -4.90 2.02 0.98
CA GLY A 102 -5.11 1.46 2.32
C GLY A 102 -5.13 2.51 3.42
N GLN A 103 -4.17 3.44 3.40
CA GLN A 103 -4.09 4.52 4.39
C GLN A 103 -5.23 5.54 4.27
N ARG A 104 -5.63 5.87 3.04
CA ARG A 104 -6.71 6.84 2.76
C ARG A 104 -8.09 6.29 3.12
N GLY A 105 -8.28 4.99 2.95
CA GLY A 105 -9.55 4.35 3.19
C GLY A 105 -10.63 4.76 2.18
N GLY A 106 -11.89 4.58 2.58
CA GLY A 106 -13.05 4.92 1.78
C GLY A 106 -13.39 3.88 0.69
N LYS A 107 -14.61 3.98 0.17
CA LYS A 107 -15.17 3.00 -0.78
C LYS A 107 -14.33 2.86 -2.06
N GLU A 108 -13.78 3.97 -2.56
CA GLU A 108 -12.88 3.97 -3.72
C GLU A 108 -11.62 3.13 -3.44
N GLY A 109 -11.03 3.28 -2.26
CA GLY A 109 -9.88 2.49 -1.83
C GLY A 109 -10.19 1.00 -1.77
N THR A 110 -11.32 0.61 -1.18
CA THR A 110 -11.73 -0.82 -1.16
C THR A 110 -11.86 -1.37 -2.57
N GLN A 111 -12.53 -0.65 -3.48
CA GLN A 111 -12.77 -1.11 -4.84
C GLN A 111 -11.47 -1.28 -5.64
N LEU A 112 -10.56 -0.31 -5.55
CA LEU A 112 -9.27 -0.37 -6.23
C LEU A 112 -8.39 -1.52 -5.71
N LEU A 113 -8.34 -1.70 -4.38
CA LEU A 113 -7.58 -2.79 -3.77
C LEU A 113 -8.16 -4.16 -4.10
N ALA A 114 -9.50 -4.32 -4.06
CA ALA A 114 -10.17 -5.55 -4.45
C ALA A 114 -9.91 -5.92 -5.92
N ALA A 115 -10.00 -4.93 -6.84
CA ALA A 115 -9.68 -5.14 -8.25
C ALA A 115 -8.21 -5.56 -8.44
N THR A 116 -7.29 -4.93 -7.72
CA THR A 116 -5.85 -5.20 -7.81
C THR A 116 -5.49 -6.60 -7.29
N LEU A 117 -6.09 -7.00 -6.17
CA LEU A 117 -5.96 -8.36 -5.63
C LEU A 117 -6.38 -9.43 -6.65
N GLY A 118 -7.47 -9.18 -7.38
CA GLY A 118 -8.01 -10.14 -8.35
C GLY A 118 -7.34 -10.14 -9.73
N SER A 119 -6.61 -9.08 -10.11
CA SER A 119 -6.19 -8.90 -11.52
C SER A 119 -4.74 -8.48 -11.76
N ASP A 120 -3.98 -8.06 -10.75
CA ASP A 120 -2.57 -7.73 -10.98
C ASP A 120 -1.76 -8.98 -11.34
N SER A 121 -0.88 -8.85 -12.33
CA SER A 121 0.00 -9.95 -12.76
C SER A 121 1.13 -10.25 -11.78
N ASP A 122 1.50 -9.29 -10.93
CA ASP A 122 2.59 -9.41 -9.98
C ASP A 122 2.06 -9.84 -8.61
N MET A 123 2.56 -10.97 -8.11
CA MET A 123 2.11 -11.55 -6.84
C MET A 123 2.39 -10.63 -5.64
N ASP A 124 3.49 -9.88 -5.63
CA ASP A 124 3.81 -8.96 -4.54
C ASP A 124 2.82 -7.79 -4.48
N VAL A 125 2.32 -7.36 -5.64
CA VAL A 125 1.25 -6.35 -5.72
C VAL A 125 -0.07 -6.92 -5.19
N ARG A 126 -0.45 -8.14 -5.60
CA ARG A 126 -1.65 -8.82 -5.06
C ARG A 126 -1.57 -8.98 -3.54
N LEU A 127 -0.42 -9.41 -3.02
CA LEU A 127 -0.18 -9.52 -1.57
C LEU A 127 -0.25 -8.17 -0.85
N ALA A 128 0.24 -7.10 -1.47
CA ALA A 128 0.10 -5.75 -0.93
C ALA A 128 -1.37 -5.31 -0.89
N ALA A 129 -2.14 -5.57 -1.96
CA ALA A 129 -3.57 -5.25 -2.01
C ALA A 129 -4.35 -6.04 -0.93
N ALA A 130 -4.14 -7.35 -0.84
CA ALA A 130 -4.73 -8.18 0.22
C ALA A 130 -4.37 -7.67 1.62
N ARG A 131 -3.12 -7.27 1.85
CA ARG A 131 -2.69 -6.69 3.13
C ARG A 131 -3.45 -5.41 3.45
N GLU A 132 -3.63 -4.50 2.51
CA GLU A 132 -4.28 -3.22 2.81
C GLU A 132 -5.80 -3.36 2.98
N LEU A 133 -6.44 -4.36 2.36
CA LEU A 133 -7.87 -4.68 2.58
C LEU A 133 -8.22 -4.98 4.04
N ARG A 134 -7.25 -5.36 4.88
CA ARG A 134 -7.45 -5.55 6.33
C ARG A 134 -8.00 -4.30 7.06
N ARG A 135 -7.83 -3.13 6.46
CA ARG A 135 -8.26 -1.83 7.02
C ARG A 135 -9.73 -1.52 6.74
N PHE A 136 -10.41 -2.36 5.96
CA PHE A 136 -11.75 -2.10 5.46
C PHE A 136 -12.72 -3.16 5.98
N SER A 137 -13.57 -2.76 6.93
CA SER A 137 -14.63 -3.60 7.46
C SER A 137 -15.90 -3.49 6.61
N ASP A 138 -15.80 -3.83 5.32
CA ASP A 138 -16.93 -3.77 4.39
C ASP A 138 -17.03 -5.03 3.49
N PRO A 139 -18.24 -5.35 2.97
CA PRO A 139 -18.47 -6.60 2.25
C PRO A 139 -17.59 -6.79 1.00
N ILE A 140 -17.20 -5.71 0.31
CA ILE A 140 -16.35 -5.81 -0.89
C ILE A 140 -14.96 -6.31 -0.51
N ALA A 141 -14.43 -5.84 0.62
CA ALA A 141 -13.14 -6.32 1.13
C ALA A 141 -13.22 -7.80 1.51
N TYR A 142 -14.28 -8.21 2.20
CA TYR A 142 -14.45 -9.60 2.62
C TYR A 142 -14.62 -10.54 1.43
N GLU A 143 -15.45 -10.18 0.45
CA GLU A 143 -15.64 -10.96 -0.76
C GLU A 143 -14.34 -11.14 -1.54
N ALA A 144 -13.58 -10.05 -1.76
CA ALA A 144 -12.32 -10.11 -2.48
C ALA A 144 -11.26 -10.98 -1.78
N LEU A 145 -11.16 -10.89 -0.45
CA LEU A 145 -10.27 -11.74 0.33
C LEU A 145 -10.75 -13.20 0.34
N GLY A 146 -12.06 -13.45 0.41
CA GLY A 146 -12.64 -14.78 0.32
C GLY A 146 -12.39 -15.48 -1.02
N LEU A 147 -12.36 -14.74 -2.13
CA LEU A 147 -11.92 -15.24 -3.42
C LEU A 147 -10.42 -15.59 -3.41
N ALA A 148 -9.59 -14.75 -2.79
CA ALA A 148 -8.15 -15.01 -2.68
C ALA A 148 -7.81 -16.27 -1.85
N LEU A 149 -8.68 -16.70 -0.94
CA LEU A 149 -8.53 -17.97 -0.22
C LEU A 149 -8.70 -19.20 -1.13
N GLN A 150 -9.29 -19.06 -2.31
CA GLN A 150 -9.51 -20.15 -3.27
C GLN A 150 -8.34 -20.29 -4.25
N GLU A 151 -7.42 -19.34 -4.27
CA GLU A 151 -6.23 -19.37 -5.12
C GLU A 151 -5.24 -20.43 -4.65
N ASN A 152 -4.43 -20.97 -5.57
CA ASN A 152 -3.45 -22.03 -5.25
C ASN A 152 -2.15 -21.51 -4.62
N ASP A 153 -2.03 -20.21 -4.33
CA ASP A 153 -0.84 -19.62 -3.73
C ASP A 153 -0.95 -19.56 -2.20
N PRO A 154 -0.12 -20.31 -1.44
CA PRO A 154 -0.22 -20.35 0.01
C PRO A 154 0.07 -19.01 0.70
N ALA A 155 0.94 -18.17 0.12
CA ALA A 155 1.25 -16.87 0.70
C ALA A 155 0.05 -15.93 0.59
N LEU A 156 -0.66 -15.99 -0.55
CA LEU A 156 -1.88 -15.24 -0.79
C LEU A 156 -3.02 -15.72 0.10
N GLN A 157 -3.22 -17.04 0.23
CA GLN A 157 -4.21 -17.62 1.14
C GLN A 157 -3.96 -17.17 2.59
N TYR A 158 -2.71 -17.31 3.07
CA TYR A 158 -2.33 -16.87 4.41
C TYR A 158 -2.58 -15.38 4.60
N ARG A 159 -2.16 -14.55 3.64
CA ARG A 159 -2.37 -13.09 3.71
C ARG A 159 -3.85 -12.75 3.72
N ALA A 160 -4.66 -13.39 2.88
CA ALA A 160 -6.09 -13.13 2.82
C ALA A 160 -6.80 -13.50 4.13
N LEU A 161 -6.42 -14.63 4.73
CA LEU A 161 -6.92 -15.07 6.02
C LEU A 161 -6.58 -14.07 7.13
N GLU A 162 -5.31 -13.66 7.26
CA GLU A 162 -4.91 -12.67 8.26
C GLU A 162 -5.65 -11.35 8.06
N SER A 163 -5.80 -10.90 6.80
CA SER A 163 -6.53 -9.67 6.50
C SER A 163 -8.02 -9.76 6.84
N LEU A 164 -8.67 -10.91 6.62
CA LEU A 164 -10.05 -11.15 7.04
C LEU A 164 -10.18 -11.14 8.57
N ARG A 165 -9.25 -11.79 9.28
CA ARG A 165 -9.19 -11.78 10.75
C ARG A 165 -9.09 -10.35 11.29
N GLU A 166 -8.16 -9.58 10.77
CA GLU A 166 -7.95 -8.20 11.19
C GLU A 166 -9.13 -7.27 10.85
N ALA A 167 -9.72 -7.39 9.65
CA ALA A 167 -10.81 -6.51 9.21
C ALA A 167 -12.14 -6.81 9.90
N SER A 168 -12.42 -8.08 10.19
CA SER A 168 -13.68 -8.53 10.79
C SER A 168 -13.64 -8.61 12.32
N GLY A 169 -12.45 -8.73 12.91
CA GLY A 169 -12.28 -9.02 14.33
C GLY A 169 -12.75 -10.43 14.74
N LYS A 170 -13.04 -11.30 13.78
CA LYS A 170 -13.43 -12.71 13.98
C LYS A 170 -12.20 -13.60 13.97
N ASP A 171 -12.30 -14.79 14.57
CA ASP A 171 -11.26 -15.80 14.42
C ASP A 171 -11.85 -17.19 14.16
N TYR A 172 -11.66 -17.71 12.94
CA TYR A 172 -12.01 -19.09 12.58
C TYR A 172 -10.76 -19.99 12.48
N GLY A 173 -9.65 -19.57 13.09
CA GLY A 173 -8.38 -20.29 13.02
C GLY A 173 -7.85 -20.35 11.59
N THR A 174 -7.37 -21.54 11.19
CA THR A 174 -6.85 -21.82 9.84
C THR A 174 -7.86 -22.50 8.93
N ASP A 175 -9.14 -22.54 9.32
CA ASP A 175 -10.21 -23.15 8.51
C ASP A 175 -10.57 -22.23 7.33
N LEU A 176 -10.00 -22.54 6.16
CA LEU A 176 -10.26 -21.77 4.94
C LEU A 176 -11.73 -21.81 4.53
N GLN A 177 -12.45 -22.90 4.81
CA GLN A 177 -13.85 -23.04 4.43
C GLN A 177 -14.74 -22.15 5.30
N ALA A 178 -14.50 -22.12 6.62
CA ALA A 178 -15.18 -21.20 7.51
C ALA A 178 -14.95 -19.73 7.09
N TRP A 179 -13.71 -19.35 6.78
CA TRP A 179 -13.40 -18.01 6.29
C TRP A 179 -14.09 -17.67 4.94
N GLN A 180 -14.21 -18.65 4.04
CA GLN A 180 -14.95 -18.47 2.78
C GLN A 180 -16.45 -18.29 3.00
N GLN A 181 -17.06 -19.09 3.89
CA GLN A 181 -18.47 -18.96 4.25
C GLN A 181 -18.74 -17.57 4.85
N PHE A 182 -17.89 -17.12 5.78
CA PHE A 182 -17.96 -15.77 6.34
C PHE A 182 -17.91 -14.69 5.25
N ALA A 183 -16.94 -14.78 4.33
CA ALA A 183 -16.78 -13.83 3.23
C ALA A 183 -18.00 -13.77 2.30
N GLN A 184 -18.75 -14.86 2.17
CA GLN A 184 -19.99 -14.96 1.39
C GLN A 184 -21.25 -14.56 2.19
N GLY A 185 -21.10 -14.12 3.45
CA GLY A 185 -22.22 -13.81 4.34
C GLY A 185 -23.02 -15.03 4.80
N GLN A 186 -22.43 -16.22 4.71
CA GLN A 186 -23.00 -17.48 5.21
C GLN A 186 -22.57 -17.71 6.67
N ASP A 187 -23.18 -18.68 7.34
CA ASP A 187 -22.78 -19.09 8.69
C ASP A 187 -21.50 -19.96 8.64
N PRO A 188 -20.36 -19.47 9.15
CA PRO A 188 -19.09 -20.20 9.16
C PRO A 188 -18.98 -21.18 10.34
N GLY A 189 -19.98 -21.24 11.22
CA GLY A 189 -19.91 -21.96 12.48
C GLY A 189 -19.23 -21.15 13.60
N PRO A 190 -18.90 -21.80 14.73
CA PRO A 190 -18.36 -21.12 15.90
C PRO A 190 -16.93 -20.63 15.66
N GLU A 191 -16.61 -19.47 16.24
CA GLU A 191 -15.25 -18.94 16.28
C GLU A 191 -14.31 -19.90 17.04
N TYR A 192 -13.07 -19.99 16.58
CA TYR A 192 -12.02 -20.79 17.20
C TYR A 192 -11.77 -20.29 18.63
N THR A 193 -11.80 -21.23 19.59
CA THR A 193 -11.49 -20.95 20.99
C THR A 193 -10.26 -21.76 21.39
N PRO A 194 -9.09 -21.12 21.59
CA PRO A 194 -7.90 -21.86 21.97
C PRO A 194 -8.09 -22.48 23.35
N SER A 195 -7.60 -23.70 23.54
CA SER A 195 -7.57 -24.37 24.83
C SER A 195 -6.74 -23.58 25.85
N LEU A 196 -6.94 -23.84 27.14
CA LEU A 196 -6.13 -23.24 28.20
C LEU A 196 -4.63 -23.52 28.00
N ALA A 197 -4.29 -24.74 27.55
CA ALA A 197 -2.90 -25.13 27.29
C ALA A 197 -2.26 -24.30 26.17
N GLU A 198 -2.99 -24.02 25.10
CA GLU A 198 -2.51 -23.15 24.00
C GLU A 198 -2.35 -21.71 24.44
N ARG A 199 -3.30 -21.18 25.23
CA ARG A 199 -3.20 -19.83 25.79
C ARG A 199 -2.00 -19.68 26.71
N LEU A 200 -1.73 -20.68 27.56
CA LEU A 200 -0.56 -20.68 28.44
C LEU A 200 0.76 -20.74 27.66
N ARG A 201 0.83 -21.48 26.55
CA ARG A 201 2.02 -21.52 25.69
C ARG A 201 2.29 -20.19 24.98
N ALA A 202 1.27 -19.36 24.74
CA ALA A 202 1.45 -18.07 24.09
C ALA A 202 1.96 -16.97 25.05
N LEU A 203 2.01 -17.23 26.36
CA LEU A 203 2.43 -16.27 27.40
C LEU A 203 3.91 -16.40 27.81
N PHE A 204 4.60 -17.45 27.37
CA PHE A 204 5.99 -17.77 27.69
C PHE A 204 6.79 -18.05 26.42
#